data_AF-A0A8J7MLP8-F1
#
_entry.id   AF-A0A8J7MLP8-F1
#
_cell.length_a   1.000
_cell.length_b   1.000
_cell.length_c   1.000
_cell.angle_alpha   90.00
_cell.angle_beta   90.00
_cell.angle_gamma   90.00
#
_symmetry.space_group_name_H-M   'P 1'
#
loop_
_entity.id
_entity.type
_entity.pdbx_description
1 polymer ?
#
loop_
_entity_poly.entity_id
_entity_poly.type
_entity_poly.pdbx_seq_one_letter_code
_entity_poly.pdbx_strand_id
1 'polypeptide(L)'
;TLFKVSWGETWYQFKVVKYLKDYEMIWECIDANQKIDGLVDVEKEWVGTKIHWKLEKHEKDKTLLKFKHEGLVPEFVCFNFCSDSWDHFLKQALVNYLAKDKS
;
A
#
# COMPACT_ATOMS: atom_id res chain seq x y z
N THR A 1 16.14 4.62 1.19
CA THR A 1 16.10 3.63 0.09
C THR A 1 15.00 3.98 -0.88
N LEU A 2 15.23 3.88 -2.19
CA LEU A 2 14.22 4.06 -3.23
C LEU A 2 13.89 2.70 -3.85
N PHE A 3 12.63 2.47 -4.18
CA PHE A 3 12.19 1.30 -4.94
C PHE A 3 11.01 1.65 -5.84
N LYS A 4 10.78 0.84 -6.88
CA LYS A 4 9.69 1.02 -7.84
C LYS A 4 8.84 -0.25 -7.87
N VAL A 5 7.53 -0.08 -7.88
CA VAL A 5 6.56 -1.16 -8.08
C VAL A 5 5.81 -0.87 -9.37
N SER A 6 5.63 -1.87 -10.23
CA SER A 6 5.00 -1.70 -11.53
C SER A 6 4.29 -2.95 -12.02
N TRP A 7 3.18 -2.76 -12.73
CA TRP A 7 2.40 -3.81 -13.39
C TRP A 7 1.74 -3.21 -14.63
N GLY A 8 2.03 -3.78 -15.80
CA GLY A 8 1.66 -3.16 -17.08
C GLY A 8 2.24 -1.75 -17.20
N GLU A 9 1.40 -0.77 -17.55
CA GLU A 9 1.77 0.64 -17.67
C GLU A 9 1.75 1.38 -16.32
N THR A 10 1.09 0.81 -15.31
CA THR A 10 0.97 1.42 -13.98
C THR A 10 2.26 1.23 -13.20
N TRP A 11 2.75 2.31 -12.59
CA TRP A 11 3.89 2.24 -11.69
C TRP A 11 3.87 3.29 -10.58
N TYR A 12 4.57 2.99 -9.50
CA TYR A 12 4.77 3.88 -8.36
C TYR A 12 6.23 3.81 -7.91
N GLN A 13 6.82 4.96 -7.63
CA GLN A 13 8.14 5.08 -7.05
C GLN A 13 8.01 5.52 -5.60
N PHE A 14 8.62 4.75 -4.71
CA PHE A 14 8.55 4.97 -3.28
C PHE A 14 9.92 5.22 -2.67
N LYS A 15 9.94 6.06 -1.64
CA LYS A 15 11.05 6.22 -0.72
C LYS A 15 10.68 5.58 0.62
N VAL A 16 11.52 4.68 1.11
CA VAL A 16 11.42 4.21 2.49
C VAL A 16 11.89 5.34 3.41
N VAL A 17 10.94 5.95 4.14
CA VAL A 17 11.20 7.08 5.05
C VAL A 17 11.39 6.62 6.49
N LYS A 18 10.82 5.46 6.85
CA LYS A 18 11.04 4.81 8.15
C LYS A 18 11.08 3.30 7.97
N TYR A 19 12.01 2.66 8.66
CA TYR A 19 12.06 1.21 8.77
C TYR A 19 12.56 0.81 10.15
N LEU A 20 11.70 0.14 10.89
CA LEU A 20 11.98 -0.50 12.17
C LEU A 20 11.65 -1.97 12.00
N LYS A 21 12.69 -2.81 12.02
CA LYS A 21 12.59 -4.25 11.81
C LYS A 21 11.51 -4.84 12.74
N ASP A 22 10.65 -5.67 12.18
CA ASP A 22 9.56 -6.38 12.87
C ASP A 22 8.54 -5.48 13.59
N TYR A 23 8.49 -4.17 13.29
CA TYR A 23 7.62 -3.22 13.97
C TYR A 23 6.92 -2.23 13.04
N GLU A 24 7.66 -1.49 12.21
CA GLU A 24 7.04 -0.41 11.43
C GLU A 24 7.82 -0.12 10.14
N MET A 25 7.08 0.22 9.10
CA MET A 25 7.64 0.69 7.85
C MET A 25 6.75 1.78 7.26
N ILE A 26 7.37 2.87 6.77
CA ILE A 26 6.67 3.97 6.13
C ILE A 26 7.29 4.20 4.75
N TRP A 27 6.44 4.22 3.74
CA TRP A 27 6.80 4.52 2.35
C TRP A 27 6.14 5.81 1.92
N GLU A 28 6.92 6.74 1.40
CA GLU A 28 6.42 7.95 0.75
C GLU A 28 6.40 7.73 -0.76
N CYS A 29 5.27 7.97 -1.41
CA CYS A 29 5.19 7.95 -2.86
C CYS A 29 5.80 9.25 -3.39
N ILE A 30 6.92 9.14 -4.09
CA ILE A 30 7.66 10.30 -4.61
C ILE A 30 7.39 10.55 -6.09
N ASP A 31 6.89 9.54 -6.80
CA ASP A 31 6.43 9.67 -8.18
C ASP A 31 5.48 8.50 -8.51
N ALA A 32 4.58 8.71 -9.47
CA ALA A 32 3.62 7.71 -9.90
C ALA A 32 3.21 7.88 -11.36
N ASN A 33 2.70 6.81 -11.96
CA ASN A 33 1.92 6.82 -13.18
C ASN A 33 0.79 5.82 -12.96
N GLN A 34 -0.22 6.23 -12.22
CA GLN A 34 -1.39 5.42 -11.96
C GLN A 34 -2.30 5.40 -13.18
N LYS A 35 -2.65 4.20 -13.67
CA LYS A 35 -3.67 4.00 -14.70
C LYS A 35 -4.76 3.09 -14.15
N ILE A 36 -5.99 3.58 -14.18
CA ILE A 36 -7.20 2.86 -13.76
C ILE A 36 -8.22 3.02 -14.87
N ASP A 37 -8.72 1.90 -15.38
CA ASP A 37 -9.70 1.89 -16.47
C ASP A 37 -10.93 2.71 -16.09
N GLY A 38 -11.29 3.66 -16.96
CA GLY A 38 -12.44 4.54 -16.77
C GLY A 38 -12.20 5.76 -15.88
N LEU A 39 -10.99 5.95 -15.34
CA LEU A 39 -10.61 7.16 -14.61
C LEU A 39 -9.56 7.97 -15.39
N VAL A 40 -9.65 9.30 -15.29
CA VAL A 40 -8.72 10.27 -15.90
C VAL A 40 -8.13 11.16 -14.82
N ASP A 41 -6.96 11.73 -15.09
CA ASP A 41 -6.24 12.65 -14.19
C ASP A 41 -5.83 12.04 -12.83
N VAL A 42 -5.69 10.70 -12.78
CA VAL A 42 -5.33 9.96 -11.55
C VAL A 42 -3.83 9.70 -11.43
N GLU A 43 -3.03 9.99 -12.47
CA GLU A 43 -1.66 9.50 -12.65
C GLU A 43 -0.74 9.83 -11.47
N LYS A 44 -0.96 10.99 -10.85
CA LYS A 44 -0.09 11.57 -9.82
C LYS A 44 -0.77 11.70 -8.46
N GLU A 45 -2.01 11.21 -8.27
CA GLU A 45 -2.75 11.44 -7.02
C GLU A 45 -2.03 10.91 -5.79
N TRP A 46 -1.30 9.80 -5.92
CA TRP A 46 -0.53 9.25 -4.80
C TRP A 46 0.75 10.03 -4.49
N VAL A 47 1.22 10.93 -5.36
CA VAL A 47 2.47 11.64 -5.11
C VAL A 47 2.34 12.52 -3.86
N GLY A 48 3.25 12.32 -2.90
CA GLY A 48 3.23 12.99 -1.59
C GLY A 48 2.44 12.24 -0.50
N THR A 49 1.70 11.17 -0.84
CA THR A 49 1.04 10.32 0.16
C THR A 49 2.03 9.36 0.83
N LYS A 50 1.62 8.78 1.95
CA LYS A 50 2.42 7.82 2.73
C LYS A 50 1.65 6.55 3.03
N ILE A 51 2.33 5.42 2.86
CA ILE A 51 1.82 4.11 3.24
C ILE A 51 2.50 3.69 4.53
N HIS A 52 1.70 3.48 5.58
CA HIS A 52 2.14 3.07 6.90
C HIS A 52 1.78 1.60 7.11
N TRP A 53 2.80 0.83 7.45
CA TRP A 53 2.69 -0.56 7.88
C TRP A 53 3.17 -0.63 9.31
N LYS A 54 2.30 -1.01 10.25
CA LYS A 54 2.69 -1.25 11.64
C LYS A 54 2.30 -2.65 12.07
N LEU A 55 3.28 -3.38 12.58
CA LEU A 55 3.14 -4.74 13.08
C LEU A 55 3.11 -4.70 14.61
N GLU A 56 2.12 -5.39 15.17
CA GLU A 56 2.01 -5.58 16.62
C GLU A 56 1.88 -7.07 16.90
N LYS A 57 2.54 -7.53 17.97
CA LYS A 57 2.33 -8.90 18.46
C LYS A 57 0.88 -9.07 18.87
N HIS A 58 0.27 -10.18 18.48
CA HIS A 58 -1.08 -10.54 18.88
C HIS A 58 -1.08 -11.94 19.50
N GLU A 59 -2.22 -12.35 20.05
CA GLU A 59 -2.32 -13.62 20.78
C GLU A 59 -2.04 -14.83 19.87
N LYS A 60 -1.43 -15.88 20.44
CA LYS A 60 -1.28 -17.21 19.83
C LYS A 60 -0.65 -17.18 18.43
N ASP A 61 0.62 -16.78 18.35
CA ASP A 61 1.44 -16.75 17.12
C ASP A 61 0.84 -15.95 15.96
N LYS A 62 0.00 -14.96 16.28
CA LYS A 62 -0.58 -14.03 15.31
C LYS A 62 0.15 -12.69 15.34
N THR A 63 0.14 -12.03 14.20
CA THR A 63 0.59 -10.64 14.04
C THR A 63 -0.61 -9.79 13.67
N LEU A 64 -0.80 -8.67 14.36
CA LEU A 64 -1.75 -7.64 13.97
C LEU A 64 -1.04 -6.66 13.04
N LEU A 65 -1.55 -6.54 11.80
CA LEU A 65 -1.12 -5.51 10.86
C LEU A 65 -2.09 -4.33 10.93
N LYS A 66 -1.58 -3.17 11.31
CA LYS A 66 -2.26 -1.87 11.17
C LYS A 66 -1.75 -1.20 9.90
N PHE A 67 -2.63 -1.11 8.92
CA PHE A 67 -2.37 -0.44 7.65
C PHE A 67 -3.02 0.94 7.62
N LYS A 68 -2.32 1.94 7.09
CA LYS A 68 -2.89 3.26 6.79
C LYS A 68 -2.25 3.81 5.53
N HIS A 69 -3.07 4.24 4.57
CA HIS A 69 -2.63 5.08 3.47
C HIS A 69 -2.94 6.55 3.82
N GLU A 70 -1.97 7.21 4.42
CA GLU A 70 -2.06 8.63 4.78
C GLU A 70 -2.01 9.51 3.53
N GLY A 71 -3.02 10.36 3.36
CA GLY A 71 -3.15 11.24 2.19
C GLY A 71 -4.05 10.67 1.09
N LEU A 72 -4.49 9.42 1.19
CA LEU A 72 -5.58 8.91 0.36
C LEU A 72 -6.91 9.41 0.94
N VAL A 73 -7.49 10.42 0.31
CA VAL A 73 -8.68 11.14 0.80
C VAL A 73 -9.84 11.07 -0.20
N PRO A 74 -11.11 11.20 0.24
CA PRO A 74 -12.29 11.09 -0.64
C PRO A 74 -12.33 12.04 -1.84
N GLU A 75 -11.58 13.14 -1.79
CA GLU A 75 -11.45 14.11 -2.86
C GLU A 75 -10.63 13.60 -4.06
N PHE A 76 -9.85 12.52 -3.87
CA PHE A 76 -9.15 11.89 -4.98
C PHE A 76 -10.13 11.14 -5.88
N VAL A 77 -9.99 11.32 -7.18
CA VAL A 77 -10.77 10.63 -8.20
C VAL A 77 -10.60 9.11 -8.06
N CYS A 78 -9.40 8.65 -7.70
CA CYS A 78 -9.13 7.24 -7.47
C CYS A 78 -9.61 6.69 -6.11
N PHE A 79 -10.17 7.51 -5.22
CA PHE A 79 -10.36 7.13 -3.80
C PHE A 79 -11.10 5.80 -3.63
N ASN A 80 -12.28 5.67 -4.24
CA ASN A 80 -13.11 4.47 -4.09
C ASN A 80 -12.37 3.23 -4.61
N PHE A 81 -11.81 3.32 -5.83
CA PHE A 81 -11.05 2.21 -6.43
C PHE A 81 -9.84 1.81 -5.58
N CYS A 82 -9.05 2.79 -5.13
CA CYS A 82 -7.86 2.54 -4.32
C CYS A 82 -8.21 1.98 -2.95
N SER A 83 -9.26 2.51 -2.30
CA SER A 83 -9.73 2.00 -1.00
C SER A 83 -10.18 0.54 -1.12
N ASP A 84 -11.01 0.22 -2.11
CA ASP A 84 -11.50 -1.14 -2.35
C ASP A 84 -10.35 -2.11 -2.70
N SER A 85 -9.39 -1.65 -3.51
CA SER A 85 -8.20 -2.42 -3.87
C SER A 85 -7.32 -2.73 -2.65
N TRP A 86 -7.13 -1.76 -1.75
CA TRP A 86 -6.41 -1.99 -0.49
C TRP A 86 -7.13 -2.98 0.40
N ASP A 87 -8.45 -2.86 0.51
CA ASP A 87 -9.28 -3.77 1.31
C ASP A 87 -9.19 -5.21 0.80
N HIS A 88 -9.28 -5.40 -0.52
CA HIS A 88 -9.11 -6.71 -1.15
C HIS A 88 -7.70 -7.26 -0.92
N PHE A 89 -6.66 -6.45 -1.16
CA PHE A 89 -5.28 -6.87 -1.00
C PHE A 89 -4.98 -7.31 0.44
N LEU A 90 -5.35 -6.49 1.43
CA LEU A 90 -5.04 -6.75 2.83
C LEU A 90 -5.82 -7.94 3.39
N LYS A 91 -7.11 -8.06 3.06
CA LYS A 91 -8.00 -9.07 3.65
C LYS A 91 -7.91 -10.43 2.94
N GLN A 92 -7.54 -10.45 1.66
CA GLN A 92 -7.54 -11.67 0.86
C GLN A 92 -6.16 -12.01 0.34
N ALA A 93 -5.57 -11.18 -0.53
CA ALA A 93 -4.35 -11.54 -1.24
C ALA A 93 -3.16 -11.76 -0.29
N LEU A 94 -2.91 -10.83 0.63
CA LEU A 94 -1.81 -10.90 1.59
C LEU A 94 -1.98 -12.07 2.56
N VAL A 95 -3.18 -12.22 3.14
CA VAL A 95 -3.48 -13.32 4.07
C VAL A 95 -3.29 -14.67 3.40
N ASN A 96 -3.79 -14.83 2.18
CA ASN A 96 -3.67 -16.07 1.42
C ASN A 96 -2.21 -16.36 1.04
N TYR A 97 -1.43 -15.34 0.68
CA TYR A 97 -0.01 -15.49 0.39
C TYR A 97 0.76 -15.97 1.62
N LEU A 98 0.57 -15.33 2.77
CA LEU A 98 1.21 -15.70 4.05
C LEU A 98 0.76 -17.08 4.56
N ALA A 99 -0.48 -17.49 4.30
CA ALA A 99 -0.98 -18.80 4.70
C ALA A 99 -0.37 -19.94 3.86
N LYS A 100 -0.03 -19.69 2.61
CA LYS A 100 0.62 -20.66 1.71
C LYS A 100 2.11 -20.84 2.03
N ASP A 101 2.76 -19.81 2.57
CA ASP A 101 4.19 -19.80 2.90
C ASP A 101 4.52 -20.46 4.26
N LYS A 102 3.59 -21.24 4.82
CA LYS A 102 3.81 -22.04 6.05
C LYS A 102 4.48 -23.41 5.77
N SER A 103 5.22 -23.55 4.67
CA SER A 103 5.92 -24.79 4.29
C SER A 103 7.27 -24.94 4.98
#